data_AF-A0A424P8Q4-F1
#
_entry.id   AF-A0A424P8Q4-F1
#
_cell.length_a   1.000
_cell.length_b   1.000
_cell.length_c   1.000
_cell.angle_alpha   90.00
_cell.angle_beta   90.00
_cell.angle_gamma   90.00
#
_symmetry.space_group_name_H-M   'P 1'
#
loop_
_entity.id
_entity.type
_entity.pdbx_description
1 polymer ?
#
loop_
_entity_poly.entity_id
_entity_poly.type
_entity_poly.pdbx_seq_one_letter_code
_entity_poly.pdbx_strand_id
1 'polypeptide(L)'
;MRLSEFKTALSELDNLKFQLPDGQFVPAHFHITEVGKIERNFIDCGGVLRQENKLNLQLWVASDYDHRLKSNDVLNILKLARFLWSNKLAFLLFGSCK
;
A
#
# COMPACT_ATOMS: atom_id res chain seq x y z
N MET A 1 -7.05 -4.94 -3.59
CA MET A 1 -7.68 -3.85 -4.37
C MET A 1 -6.72 -3.35 -5.45
N ARG A 2 -7.24 -2.74 -6.51
CA ARG A 2 -6.45 -1.99 -7.51
C ARG A 2 -6.00 -0.65 -6.93
N LEU A 3 -4.89 -0.11 -7.44
CA LEU A 3 -4.39 1.20 -7.03
C LEU A 3 -5.37 2.34 -7.31
N SER A 4 -6.16 2.26 -8.38
CA SER A 4 -7.20 3.25 -8.69
C SER A 4 -8.29 3.26 -7.62
N GLU A 5 -8.77 2.08 -7.22
CA GLU A 5 -9.78 1.92 -6.17
C GLU A 5 -9.28 2.46 -4.83
N PHE A 6 -8.01 2.21 -4.51
CA PHE A 6 -7.41 2.74 -3.29
C PHE A 6 -7.33 4.26 -3.28
N LYS A 7 -6.94 4.87 -4.41
CA LYS A 7 -6.91 6.34 -4.54
C LYS A 7 -8.30 6.95 -4.38
N THR A 8 -9.33 6.32 -4.96
CA THR A 8 -10.73 6.74 -4.78
C THR A 8 -11.16 6.62 -3.32
N ALA A 9 -10.89 5.48 -2.67
CA ALA A 9 -11.22 5.31 -1.26
C ALA A 9 -10.50 6.36 -0.38
N LEU A 10 -9.23 6.66 -0.64
CA LEU A 10 -8.49 7.70 0.08
C LEU A 10 -9.10 9.10 -0.08
N SER A 11 -9.67 9.44 -1.23
CA SER A 11 -10.30 10.76 -1.42
C SER A 11 -11.61 10.94 -0.67
N GLU A 12 -12.25 9.84 -0.27
CA GLU A 12 -13.56 9.84 0.41
C GLU A 12 -13.44 9.65 1.93
N LEU A 13 -12.24 9.32 2.44
CA LEU A 13 -12.01 9.02 3.85
C LEU A 13 -11.60 10.26 4.64
N ASP A 14 -12.40 10.61 5.64
CA ASP A 14 -12.05 11.59 6.67
C ASP A 14 -10.88 11.10 7.55
N ASN A 15 -10.83 9.81 7.83
CA ASN A 15 -9.88 9.21 8.75
C ASN A 15 -9.30 7.91 8.18
N LEU A 16 -7.99 7.88 7.96
CA LEU A 16 -7.29 6.70 7.47
C LEU A 16 -7.00 5.71 8.61
N LYS A 17 -7.37 4.45 8.41
CA LYS A 17 -7.00 3.32 9.27
C LYS A 17 -6.64 2.12 8.39
N PHE A 18 -5.59 1.39 8.78
CA PHE A 18 -5.23 0.13 8.14
C PHE A 18 -5.62 -1.03 9.04
N GLN A 19 -6.25 -2.06 8.45
CA GLN A 19 -6.60 -3.29 9.13
C GLN A 19 -5.66 -4.40 8.66
N LEU A 20 -5.10 -5.14 9.61
CA LEU A 20 -4.28 -6.32 9.38
C LEU A 20 -5.17 -7.53 9.04
N PRO A 21 -4.62 -8.59 8.42
CA PRO A 21 -5.39 -9.78 8.07
C PRO A 21 -6.04 -10.51 9.25
N ASP A 22 -5.51 -10.34 10.46
CA ASP A 22 -6.06 -10.88 11.70
C ASP A 22 -7.21 -10.04 12.28
N GLY A 23 -7.57 -8.93 11.61
CA GLY A 23 -8.65 -8.03 12.01
C GLY A 23 -8.20 -6.88 12.90
N GLN A 24 -6.96 -6.86 13.39
CA GLN A 24 -6.45 -5.77 14.21
C GLN A 24 -6.19 -4.50 13.38
N PHE A 25 -6.35 -3.33 13.99
CA PHE A 25 -6.02 -2.06 13.33
C PHE A 25 -4.58 -1.63 13.66
N VAL A 26 -3.88 -1.13 12.65
CA VAL A 26 -2.61 -0.43 12.86
C VAL A 26 -2.87 0.85 13.67
N PRO A 27 -2.08 1.13 14.74
CA PRO A 27 -2.21 2.36 15.52
C PRO A 27 -2.19 3.62 14.65
N ALA A 28 -2.93 4.66 15.03
CA ALA A 28 -3.12 5.86 14.20
C ALA A 28 -1.83 6.68 13.97
N HIS A 29 -0.82 6.49 14.82
CA HIS A 29 0.52 7.10 14.72
C HIS A 29 1.49 6.26 13.88
N PHE A 30 0.98 5.73 12.76
CA PHE A 30 1.82 5.02 11.80
C PHE A 30 2.45 6.00 10.81
N HIS A 31 3.58 5.59 10.26
CA HIS A 31 4.34 6.25 9.23
C HIS A 31 4.37 5.37 7.99
N ILE A 32 4.34 5.97 6.80
CA ILE A 32 4.73 5.26 5.57
C ILE A 32 6.20 5.55 5.34
N THR A 33 7.06 4.54 5.48
CA THR A 33 8.50 4.71 5.32
C THR A 33 8.95 4.42 3.89
N GLU A 34 8.24 3.52 3.19
CA GLU A 34 8.63 3.09 1.85
C GLU A 34 7.41 2.80 0.97
N VAL A 35 7.56 3.09 -0.33
CA VAL A 35 6.65 2.62 -1.39
C VAL A 35 7.46 1.76 -2.35
N GLY A 36 7.15 0.47 -2.38
CA GLY A 36 7.85 -0.53 -3.20
C GLY A 36 7.01 -1.01 -4.38
N LYS A 37 7.69 -1.47 -5.43
CA LYS A 37 7.10 -2.28 -6.51
C LYS A 37 7.60 -3.71 -6.34
N ILE A 38 6.67 -4.67 -6.35
CA ILE A 38 6.96 -6.11 -6.32
C ILE A 38 6.51 -6.69 -7.66
N GLU A 39 7.48 -7.22 -8.40
CA GLU A 39 7.24 -7.97 -9.64
C GLU A 39 7.71 -9.39 -9.44
N ARG A 40 6.82 -10.36 -9.63
CA ARG A 40 7.14 -11.79 -9.49
C ARG A 40 6.59 -12.57 -10.66
N ASN A 41 7.44 -13.38 -11.28
CA ASN A 41 7.06 -14.32 -12.32
C ASN A 41 7.06 -15.73 -11.70
N PHE A 42 5.99 -16.48 -11.96
CA PHE A 42 5.79 -17.83 -11.46
C PHE A 42 5.53 -18.76 -12.65
N ILE A 43 5.95 -20.01 -12.51
CA ILE A 43 5.56 -21.09 -13.41
C ILE A 43 4.95 -22.20 -12.55
N ASP A 44 3.85 -22.79 -13.00
CA ASP A 44 3.29 -23.97 -12.35
C ASP A 44 3.87 -25.27 -12.92
N CYS A 45 3.49 -26.42 -12.35
CA CYS A 45 3.93 -27.72 -12.83
C CYS A 45 3.48 -28.05 -14.26
N GLY A 46 2.52 -27.31 -14.82
CA GLY A 46 2.06 -27.42 -16.22
C GLY A 46 2.76 -26.47 -17.19
N GLY A 47 3.68 -25.63 -16.71
CA GLY A 47 4.42 -24.68 -17.55
C GLY A 47 3.69 -23.35 -17.78
N VAL A 48 2.59 -23.07 -17.09
CA VAL A 48 1.84 -21.81 -17.27
C VAL A 48 2.53 -20.67 -16.53
N LEU A 49 2.87 -19.60 -17.26
CA LEU A 49 3.43 -18.39 -16.69
C LEU A 49 2.35 -17.55 -16.00
N ARG A 50 2.58 -17.19 -14.74
CA ARG A 50 1.78 -16.22 -13.98
C ARG A 50 2.66 -15.06 -13.52
N GLN A 51 2.18 -13.84 -13.76
CA GLN A 51 2.86 -12.62 -13.32
C GLN A 51 2.08 -11.96 -12.19
N GLU A 52 2.80 -11.48 -11.18
CA GLU A 52 2.26 -10.69 -10.09
C GLU A 52 2.96 -9.35 -10.05
N ASN A 53 2.17 -8.27 -10.14
CA ASN A 53 2.63 -6.90 -10.06
C ASN A 53 1.88 -6.18 -8.93
N LYS A 54 2.57 -5.93 -7.83
CA LYS A 54 2.01 -5.32 -6.63
C LYS A 54 2.79 -4.06 -6.22
N LEU A 55 2.08 -3.06 -5.72
CA LEU A 55 2.64 -1.97 -4.95
C LEU A 55 2.63 -2.36 -3.48
N ASN A 56 3.73 -2.10 -2.76
CA ASN A 56 3.82 -2.35 -1.33
C ASN A 56 3.96 -1.03 -0.59
N LEU A 57 3.18 -0.84 0.47
CA LEU A 57 3.39 0.25 1.42
C LEU A 57 3.97 -0.35 2.70
N GLN A 58 5.15 0.13 3.11
CA GLN A 58 5.70 -0.23 4.42
C GLN A 58 5.18 0.74 5.47
N LEU A 59 4.58 0.18 6.52
CA LEU A 59 4.12 0.91 7.68
C LEU A 59 5.13 0.75 8.83
N TRP A 60 5.32 1.80 9.61
CA TRP A 60 6.12 1.78 10.83
C TRP A 60 5.36 2.53 11.94
N VAL A 61 5.32 1.97 13.14
CA VAL A 61 4.66 2.58 14.30
C VAL A 61 5.75 3.10 15.23
N ALA A 62 5.81 4.42 15.39
CA ALA A 62 6.81 5.08 16.23
C ALA A 62 6.17 5.58 17.54
N SER A 63 6.99 6.07 18.48
CA SER A 63 6.50 6.56 19.78
C SER A 63 5.95 8.00 19.72
N ASP A 64 5.65 8.54 18.54
CA ASP A 64 5.13 9.89 18.33
C ASP A 64 3.61 9.88 18.16
N TYR A 65 2.90 9.71 19.27
CA TYR A 65 1.44 9.52 19.31
C TYR A 65 0.60 10.65 18.69
N ASP A 66 1.17 11.85 18.51
CA ASP A 66 0.53 12.99 17.87
C ASP A 66 0.66 12.98 16.34
N HIS A 67 1.54 12.14 15.78
CA HIS A 67 1.64 11.99 14.34
C HIS A 67 0.40 11.32 13.79
N ARG A 68 -0.18 11.92 12.75
CA ARG A 68 -1.36 11.36 12.08
C ARG A 68 -1.32 11.65 10.61
N LEU A 69 -1.07 10.60 9.83
CA LEU A 69 -1.05 10.69 8.39
C LEU A 69 -2.48 10.84 7.85
N LYS A 70 -2.76 11.94 7.13
CA LYS A 70 -4.07 12.16 6.50
C LYS A 70 -4.14 11.45 5.16
N SER A 71 -5.35 11.16 4.70
CA SER A 71 -5.58 10.50 3.41
C SER A 71 -4.93 11.26 2.24
N ASN A 72 -4.95 12.61 2.30
CA ASN A 72 -4.32 13.45 1.29
C ASN A 72 -2.78 13.36 1.28
N ASP A 73 -2.15 13.13 2.43
CA ASP A 73 -0.70 12.93 2.51
C ASP A 73 -0.31 11.61 1.84
N VAL A 74 -1.11 10.55 2.04
CA VAL A 74 -0.92 9.28 1.33
C VAL A 74 -1.11 9.44 -0.18
N LEU A 75 -2.11 10.21 -0.63
CA LEU A 75 -2.28 10.53 -2.05
C LEU A 75 -1.04 11.24 -2.62
N ASN A 76 -0.43 12.15 -1.86
CA ASN A 76 0.80 12.83 -2.27
C ASN A 76 1.99 11.85 -2.34
N ILE A 77 2.15 10.96 -1.38
CA ILE A 77 3.18 9.90 -1.41
C ILE A 77 3.00 9.01 -2.65
N LEU A 78 1.76 8.59 -2.95
CA LEU A 78 1.46 7.83 -4.17
C LEU A 78 1.67 8.66 -5.45
N LYS A 79 1.54 9.99 -5.39
CA LYS A 79 1.84 10.84 -6.55
C LYS A 79 3.34 10.86 -6.84
N LEU A 80 4.18 10.96 -5.79
CA LEU A 80 5.64 10.93 -5.90
C LEU A 80 6.15 9.59 -6.42
N ALA A 81 5.56 8.49 -5.96
CA ALA A 81 5.97 7.15 -6.35
C ALA A 81 5.47 6.70 -7.75
N ARG A 82 4.79 7.57 -8.51
CA ARG A 82 4.07 7.20 -9.75
C ARG A 82 4.90 6.46 -10.80
N PHE A 83 6.19 6.74 -10.89
CA PHE A 83 7.10 6.08 -11.84
C PHE A 83 7.22 4.57 -11.61
N LEU A 84 6.87 4.07 -10.42
CA LEU A 84 6.85 2.64 -10.10
C LEU A 84 5.76 1.87 -10.86
N TRP A 85 4.76 2.54 -11.45
CA TRP A 85 3.67 1.89 -12.20
C TRP A 85 3.28 2.66 -13.48
N SER A 86 4.09 2.56 -14.53
CA SER A 86 3.77 3.20 -15.82
C SER A 86 2.68 2.47 -16.63
N ASN A 87 2.28 1.24 -16.26
CA ASN A 87 1.20 0.50 -16.94
C ASN A 87 0.05 0.15 -15.99
N LYS A 88 -1.17 0.31 -16.50
CA LYS A 88 -2.50 0.45 -15.85
C LYS A 88 -2.92 -0.51 -14.70
N LEU A 89 -2.11 -1.46 -14.25
CA LEU A 89 -2.52 -2.46 -13.24
C LEU A 89 -1.45 -2.62 -12.15
N ALA A 90 -1.62 -1.90 -11.04
CA ALA A 90 -0.92 -2.16 -9.78
C ALA A 90 -1.94 -2.55 -8.72
N PHE A 91 -1.71 -3.68 -8.05
CA PHE A 91 -2.48 -4.11 -6.88
C PHE A 91 -1.74 -3.71 -5.61
N LEU A 92 -2.42 -3.21 -4.59
CA LEU A 92 -1.76 -2.85 -3.33
C LEU A 92 -1.65 -4.04 -2.39
N LEU A 93 -0.49 -4.16 -1.77
CA LEU A 93 -0.21 -5.00 -0.62
C LEU A 93 0.23 -4.10 0.55
N PHE A 94 -0.24 -4.42 1.75
CA PHE A 94 0.26 -3.79 2.97
C PHE A 94 1.35 -4.70 3.54
N GLY A 95 2.55 -4.13 3.72
CA GLY A 95 3.66 -4.81 4.36
C GLY A 95 3.50 -4.81 5.88
N SER A 96 4.09 -5.82 6.53
CA SER A 96 4.12 -5.92 7.98
C SER A 96 4.75 -4.67 8.60
N CYS A 97 4.16 -4.22 9.72
CA CYS A 97 4.74 -3.17 10.54
C CYS A 97 6.10 -3.65 11.08
N LYS A 98 7.16 -2.86 10.88
CA LYS A 98 8.39 -3.02 11.68
C LYS A 98 8.22 -2.36 13.04
#